data_AF-A0A0S8CWZ2-F1
#
_entry.id   AF-A0A0S8CWZ2-F1
#
_cell.length_a   1.000
_cell.length_b   1.000
_cell.length_c   1.000
_cell.angle_alpha   90.00
_cell.angle_beta   90.00
_cell.angle_gamma   90.00
#
_symmetry.space_group_name_H-M   'P 1'
#
loop_
_entity.id
_entity.type
_entity.pdbx_description
1 polymer ?
#
loop_
_entity_poly.entity_id
_entity_poly.type
_entity_poly.pdbx_seq_one_letter_code
_entity_poly.pdbx_strand_id
1 'polypeptide(L)'
;MSTSSFKPGDMVTLSAEGWEGMSGIISRPMVEGGIGHVLVHKDGHVLGVDVSIDKVSLAGEHSKGFVQLAYNLIKLGSHVIEKTII
;
A
#
# COMPACT_ATOMS: atom_id res chain seq x y z
N MET A 1 9.46 11.59 -20.02
CA MET A 1 9.70 10.65 -18.92
C MET A 1 8.65 10.94 -17.86
N SER A 2 7.72 10.01 -17.64
CA SER A 2 6.66 10.20 -16.65
C SER A 2 7.28 10.14 -15.27
N THR A 3 7.18 11.22 -14.51
CA THR A 3 7.47 11.27 -13.08
C THR A 3 6.51 10.35 -12.35
N SER A 4 6.89 9.07 -12.24
CA SER A 4 6.15 8.08 -11.48
C SER A 4 6.19 8.53 -10.02
N SER A 5 5.07 9.05 -9.53
CA SER A 5 4.89 9.35 -8.11
C SER A 5 3.64 8.60 -7.67
N PHE A 6 3.71 7.99 -6.49
CA PHE A 6 2.57 7.28 -5.91
C PHE A 6 2.10 8.01 -4.66
N LYS A 7 0.79 8.11 -4.51
CA LYS A 7 0.13 8.80 -3.40
C LYS A 7 -0.44 7.79 -2.41
N PRO A 8 -0.59 8.16 -1.13
CA PRO A 8 -1.28 7.32 -0.16
C PRO A 8 -2.69 6.94 -0.64
N GLY A 9 -3.00 5.65 -0.60
CA GLY A 9 -4.23 5.07 -1.14
C GLY A 9 -4.09 4.47 -2.54
N ASP A 10 -3.01 4.78 -3.28
CA ASP A 10 -2.76 4.15 -4.57
C ASP A 10 -2.51 2.65 -4.37
N MET A 11 -3.12 1.86 -5.24
CA MET A 11 -2.98 0.42 -5.23
C MET A 11 -1.87 -0.02 -6.17
N VAL A 12 -1.02 -0.88 -5.65
CA VAL A 12 0.19 -1.28 -6.35
C VAL A 12 0.45 -2.78 -6.23
N THR A 13 1.13 -3.33 -7.22
CA THR A 13 1.71 -4.67 -7.20
C THR A 13 3.21 -4.56 -7.01
N LEU A 14 3.75 -5.36 -6.08
CA LEU A 14 5.17 -5.37 -5.74
C LEU A 14 5.93 -6.37 -6.61
N SER A 15 7.16 -6.01 -6.98
CA SER A 15 8.18 -6.87 -7.60
C SER A 15 9.45 -6.97 -6.75
N ALA A 16 9.35 -6.58 -5.47
CA ALA A 16 10.42 -6.69 -4.49
C ALA A 16 10.59 -8.14 -4.00
N GLU A 17 11.83 -8.51 -3.68
CA GLU A 17 12.17 -9.85 -3.23
C GLU A 17 11.39 -10.25 -1.98
N GLY A 18 10.69 -11.40 -2.04
CA GLY A 18 9.85 -11.92 -0.96
C GLY A 18 8.40 -11.41 -0.95
N TRP A 19 8.06 -10.50 -1.86
CA TRP A 19 6.74 -9.86 -2.00
C TRP A 19 6.22 -9.87 -3.45
N GLU A 20 6.85 -10.62 -4.34
CA GLU A 20 6.57 -10.59 -5.77
C GLU A 20 5.12 -10.97 -6.08
N GLY A 21 4.48 -10.15 -6.91
CA GLY A 21 3.11 -10.37 -7.35
C GLY A 21 2.06 -10.03 -6.27
N MET A 22 2.47 -9.70 -5.06
CA MET A 22 1.52 -9.25 -4.03
C MET A 22 1.00 -7.85 -4.35
N SER A 23 -0.28 -7.64 -4.08
CA SER A 23 -0.90 -6.31 -4.15
C SER A 23 -0.98 -5.67 -2.77
N GLY A 24 -0.75 -4.38 -2.72
CA GLY A 24 -0.82 -3.58 -1.51
C GLY A 24 -1.27 -2.15 -1.78
N ILE A 25 -1.34 -1.36 -0.72
CA ILE A 25 -1.67 0.06 -0.79
C ILE A 25 -0.54 0.89 -0.24
N ILE A 26 -0.21 1.92 -0.99
CA ILE A 26 0.71 2.97 -0.58
C ILE A 26 0.15 3.65 0.66
N SER A 27 0.87 3.66 1.78
CA SER A 27 0.46 4.42 2.97
C SER A 27 1.32 5.66 3.18
N ARG A 28 2.53 5.70 2.63
CA ARG A 28 3.38 6.90 2.57
C ARG A 28 3.70 7.26 1.12
N PRO A 29 3.68 8.55 0.73
CA PRO A 29 3.97 8.95 -0.64
C PRO A 29 5.31 8.42 -1.13
N MET A 30 5.38 8.00 -2.39
CA MET A 30 6.64 7.70 -3.07
C MET A 30 6.96 8.75 -4.11
N VAL A 31 8.16 9.30 -3.98
CA VAL A 31 8.79 10.20 -4.96
C VAL A 31 10.01 9.51 -5.57
N GLU A 32 10.42 9.99 -6.74
CA GLU A 32 11.55 9.43 -7.48
C GLU A 32 12.82 9.38 -6.63
N GLY A 33 13.49 8.22 -6.60
CA GLY A 33 14.67 7.95 -5.77
C GLY A 33 14.38 7.75 -4.27
N GLY A 34 13.11 7.80 -3.85
CA GLY A 34 12.68 7.57 -2.47
C GLY A 34 12.23 6.14 -2.19
N ILE A 35 12.28 5.78 -0.91
CA ILE A 35 11.67 4.55 -0.38
C ILE A 35 10.24 4.88 0.03
N GLY A 36 9.29 4.10 -0.47
CA GLY A 36 7.89 4.15 -0.04
C GLY A 36 7.57 3.16 1.04
N HIS A 37 6.33 3.24 1.51
CA HIS A 37 5.78 2.25 2.42
C HIS A 37 4.45 1.76 1.90
N VAL A 38 4.36 0.45 1.73
CA VAL A 38 3.20 -0.26 1.21
C VAL A 38 2.65 -1.17 2.29
N LEU A 39 1.33 -1.13 2.48
CA LEU A 39 0.59 -2.05 3.32
C LEU A 39 0.16 -3.24 2.48
N VAL A 40 0.62 -4.43 2.84
CA VAL A 40 0.37 -5.69 2.12
C VAL A 40 -0.37 -6.64 3.04
N HIS A 41 -1.35 -7.38 2.51
CA HIS A 41 -2.01 -8.44 3.26
C HIS A 41 -1.35 -9.79 2.97
N LYS A 42 -0.83 -10.46 4.00
CA LYS A 42 -0.19 -11.77 3.91
C LYS A 42 -0.57 -12.61 5.13
N ASP A 43 -1.01 -13.83 4.88
CA ASP A 43 -1.34 -14.82 5.92
C ASP A 43 -2.32 -14.33 7.01
N GLY A 44 -3.30 -13.50 6.63
CA GLY A 44 -4.29 -12.94 7.57
C GLY A 44 -3.83 -11.69 8.33
N HIS A 45 -2.61 -11.21 8.05
CA HIS A 45 -2.02 -10.05 8.68
C HIS A 45 -1.83 -8.91 7.67
N VAL A 46 -1.92 -7.67 8.17
CA VAL A 46 -1.50 -6.48 7.42
C VAL A 46 -0.07 -6.14 7.84
N LEU A 47 0.83 -6.11 6.87
CA LEU A 47 2.25 -5.86 7.07
C LEU A 47 2.66 -4.58 6.34
N GLY A 48 3.48 -3.76 7.01
CA GLY A 48 4.12 -2.61 6.41
C GLY A 48 5.46 -3.00 5.77
N VAL A 49 5.63 -2.68 4.50
CA VAL A 49 6.83 -3.02 3.72
C VAL A 49 7.41 -1.75 3.13
N ASP A 50 8.67 -1.48 3.48
CA ASP A 50 9.44 -0.43 2.83
C ASP A 50 9.97 -0.94 1.48
N VAL A 51 9.63 -0.24 0.41
CA VAL A 51 9.91 -0.67 -0.96
C VAL A 51 10.32 0.51 -1.83
N SER A 52 11.30 0.30 -2.70
CA SER A 52 11.75 1.30 -3.66
C SER A 52 10.76 1.43 -4.81
N ILE A 53 10.61 2.64 -5.35
CA ILE A 53 9.61 2.97 -6.37
C ILE A 53 9.73 2.13 -7.65
N ASP A 54 10.93 1.68 -8.00
CA ASP A 54 11.21 0.81 -9.16
C ASP A 54 10.70 -0.63 -8.98
N LYS A 55 10.43 -1.03 -7.74
CA LYS A 55 9.91 -2.36 -7.39
C LYS A 55 8.39 -2.38 -7.23
N VAL A 56 7.72 -1.36 -7.75
CA VAL A 56 6.29 -1.14 -7.56
C VAL A 56 5.65 -0.72 -8.88
N SER A 57 4.45 -1.25 -9.13
CA SER A 57 3.67 -0.97 -10.34
C SER A 57 2.21 -0.74 -9.97
N LEU A 58 1.44 0.07 -10.71
CA LEU A 58 0.01 0.21 -10.43
C LEU A 58 -0.70 -1.14 -10.58
N ALA A 59 -1.54 -1.49 -9.61
CA ALA A 59 -2.27 -2.74 -9.65
C ALA A 59 -3.35 -2.73 -10.76
N GLY A 60 -3.52 -3.87 -11.42
CA GLY A 60 -4.57 -4.07 -12.42
C GLY A 60 -5.98 -4.00 -11.80
N GLU A 61 -7.00 -3.80 -12.62
CA GLU A 61 -8.39 -3.62 -12.16
C GLU A 61 -8.93 -4.77 -11.30
N HIS A 62 -8.49 -6.00 -11.55
CA HIS A 62 -8.97 -7.20 -10.85
C HIS A 62 -8.57 -7.27 -9.37
N SER A 63 -7.49 -6.59 -8.96
CA SER A 63 -6.98 -6.57 -7.59
C SER A 63 -7.64 -5.50 -6.69
N LYS A 64 -8.49 -4.63 -7.26
CA LYS A 64 -9.02 -3.44 -6.58
C LYS A 64 -9.96 -3.72 -5.40
N GLY A 65 -10.77 -4.77 -5.47
CA GLY A 65 -11.86 -5.00 -4.50
C GLY A 65 -11.39 -5.28 -3.07
N PHE A 66 -10.49 -6.25 -2.89
CA PHE A 66 -10.08 -6.72 -1.56
C PHE A 66 -9.12 -5.74 -0.87
N VAL A 67 -8.19 -5.19 -1.64
CA VAL A 67 -7.16 -4.29 -1.12
C VAL A 67 -7.79 -2.94 -0.71
N GLN A 68 -8.79 -2.46 -1.47
CA GLN A 68 -9.55 -1.27 -1.08
C GLN A 68 -10.40 -1.48 0.17
N LEU A 69 -10.97 -2.68 0.35
CA LEU A 69 -11.67 -3.05 1.57
C LEU A 69 -10.72 -3.04 2.77
N ALA A 70 -9.53 -3.65 2.65
CA ALA A 70 -8.52 -3.66 3.70
C ALA A 70 -8.11 -2.24 4.13
N TYR A 71 -7.91 -1.33 3.18
CA TYR A 71 -7.58 0.07 3.49
C TYR A 71 -8.71 0.84 4.17
N ASN A 72 -9.95 0.61 3.75
CA ASN A 72 -11.11 1.20 4.43
C ASN A 72 -11.23 0.69 5.87
N LEU A 73 -10.92 -0.59 6.13
CA LEU A 73 -10.90 -1.15 7.48
C LEU A 73 -9.77 -0.55 8.33
N ILE A 74 -8.59 -0.32 7.75
CA ILE A 74 -7.46 0.34 8.44
C ILE A 74 -7.83 1.78 8.82
N LYS A 75 -8.43 2.54 7.89
CA LYS A 75 -8.93 3.90 8.17
C LYS A 75 -10.00 3.90 9.27
N LEU A 76 -10.92 2.95 9.22
CA LEU A 76 -11.97 2.82 10.24
C LEU A 76 -11.37 2.54 11.61
N GLY A 77 -10.40 1.61 11.71
CA GLY A 77 -9.69 1.31 12.95
C GLY A 77 -8.94 2.53 13.51
N SER A 78 -8.21 3.26 12.67
CA SER A 78 -7.50 4.49 13.07
C SER A 78 -8.46 5.53 13.64
N HIS A 79 -9.59 5.76 12.97
CA HIS A 79 -10.60 6.73 13.40
C HIS A 79 -11.25 6.35 14.74
N VAL A 80 -11.47 5.05 14.98
CA VAL A 80 -12.02 4.57 16.26
C VAL A 80 -11.00 4.73 17.39
N ILE A 81 -9.72 4.44 17.14
CA ILE A 81 -8.65 4.61 18.14
C ILE A 81 -8.47 6.09 18.49
N GLU A 82 -8.38 6.98 17.49
CA GLU A 82 -8.25 8.42 17.71
C GLU A 82 -9.40 8.98 18.55
N LYS A 83 -10.63 8.49 18.36
CA LYS A 83 -11.80 8.91 19.13
C LYS A 83 -11.90 8.31 20.53
N THR A 84 -11.21 7.21 20.81
CA THR A 84 -11.26 6.55 22.13
C THR A 84 -10.18 7.10 23.07
N ILE A 85 -9.13 7.70 22.53
CA ILE A 85 -8.00 8.28 23.28
C ILE A 85 -8.25 9.76 23.66
N ILE A 86 -9.37 10.36 23.25
CA ILE A 86 -9.77 11.74 23.58
C ILE A 86 -10.92 11.74 24.58
#